data_AF-A0A066UGE2-F1
#
_entry.id   AF-A0A066UGE2-F1
#
_cell.length_a   1.000
_cell.length_b   1.000
_cell.length_c   1.000
_cell.angle_alpha   90.00
_cell.angle_beta   90.00
_cell.angle_gamma   90.00
#
_symmetry.space_group_name_H-M   'P 1'
#
loop_
_entity.id
_entity.type
_entity.pdbx_description
1 polymer ?
#
loop_
_entity_poly.entity_id
_entity_poly.type
_entity_poly.pdbx_seq_one_letter_code
_entity_poly.pdbx_strand_id
1 'polypeptide(L)' 'MGDPISDNSIGIFVLAQRQRRYADNVALPLGVRDISDVCEHHTHYLPRWLLDDVVFALDDIWLDSFNKKSKR' A
#
# COMPACT_ATOMS: atom_id res chain seq x y z
N MET A 1 8.91 -1.79 -20.48
CA MET A 1 8.96 -2.61 -19.27
C MET A 1 9.33 -1.69 -18.14
N GLY A 2 8.59 -1.71 -17.03
CA GLY A 2 8.98 -0.99 -15.81
C GLY A 2 10.24 -1.60 -15.21
N ASP A 3 10.91 -0.88 -14.33
CA ASP A 3 12.03 -1.47 -13.59
C ASP A 3 11.49 -2.50 -12.57
N PRO A 4 12.14 -3.66 -12.41
CA PRO A 4 11.61 -4.73 -11.56
C PRO A 4 11.40 -4.34 -10.09
N ILE A 5 12.12 -3.33 -9.60
CA ILE A 5 12.05 -2.87 -8.22
C ILE A 5 10.79 -2.04 -8.00
N SER A 6 10.52 -1.08 -8.88
CA SER A 6 9.29 -0.28 -8.84
C SER A 6 8.06 -1.15 -9.09
N ASP A 7 8.11 -2.03 -10.10
CA ASP A 7 6.99 -2.93 -10.42
C ASP A 7 6.65 -3.84 -9.24
N ASN A 8 7.67 -4.36 -8.53
CA ASN A 8 7.49 -5.16 -7.32
C ASN A 8 6.89 -4.34 -6.17
N SER A 9 7.39 -3.13 -5.93
CA SER A 9 6.92 -2.25 -4.84
C SER A 9 5.45 -1.84 -5.05
N ILE A 10 5.08 -1.52 -6.29
CA ILE A 10 3.69 -1.22 -6.67
C ILE A 10 2.83 -2.47 -6.50
N GLY A 11 3.32 -3.65 -6.92
CA GLY A 11 2.62 -4.92 -6.73
C GLY A 11 2.30 -5.22 -5.26
N ILE A 12 3.27 -5.00 -4.37
CA ILE A 12 3.10 -5.17 -2.92
C ILE A 12 2.05 -4.18 -2.38
N PHE A 13 2.13 -2.90 -2.76
CA PHE A 13 1.13 -1.90 -2.38
C PHE A 13 -0.28 -2.32 -2.82
N VAL A 14 -0.45 -2.78 -4.06
CA VAL A 14 -1.76 -3.23 -4.58
C VAL A 14 -2.30 -4.43 -3.82
N LEU A 15 -1.43 -5.35 -3.41
CA LEU A 15 -1.83 -6.51 -2.60
C LEU A 15 -2.22 -6.10 -1.17
N ALA A 16 -1.46 -5.20 -0.54
CA ALA A 16 -1.77 -4.70 0.80
C ALA A 16 -3.08 -3.89 0.79
N GLN A 17 -3.30 -3.07 -0.24
CA GLN A 17 -4.54 -2.33 -0.48
C GLN A 17 -5.78 -3.21 -0.49
N ARG A 18 -5.71 -4.44 -1.02
CA ARG A 18 -6.86 -5.36 -1.07
C ARG A 18 -7.31 -5.80 0.33
N GLN A 19 -6.42 -5.74 1.31
CA GLN A 19 -6.69 -6.08 2.69
C GLN A 19 -7.11 -4.84 3.51
N ARG A 20 -7.24 -3.67 2.88
CA ARG A 20 -7.59 -2.42 3.54
C ARG A 20 -8.92 -2.54 4.28
N ARG A 21 -8.92 -2.03 5.51
CA ARG A 21 -10.10 -1.90 6.34
C ARG A 21 -10.84 -0.60 6.06
N TYR A 22 -12.17 -0.66 6.13
CA TYR A 22 -13.05 0.48 5.96
C TYR A 22 -13.93 0.61 7.20
N ALA A 23 -14.14 1.83 7.67
CA ALA A 23 -15.03 2.15 8.79
C ALA A 23 -15.94 3.31 8.37
N ASP A 24 -17.27 3.14 8.45
CA ASP A 24 -18.25 4.15 8.07
C ASP A 24 -18.02 4.78 6.67
N ASN A 25 -17.69 3.93 5.68
CA ASN A 25 -17.31 4.31 4.30
C ASN A 25 -16.01 5.14 4.18
N VAL A 26 -15.25 5.29 5.28
CA VAL A 26 -13.92 5.89 5.28
C VAL A 26 -12.86 4.80 5.14
N ALA A 27 -11.92 5.01 4.22
CA ALA A 27 -10.77 4.14 4.07
C ALA A 27 -9.77 4.37 5.21
N LEU A 28 -9.41 3.33 5.96
CA LEU A 28 -8.38 3.41 7.00
C LEU A 28 -6.99 3.26 6.38
N PRO A 29 -5.95 3.90 6.95
CA PRO A 29 -4.57 3.72 6.51
C PRO A 29 -4.10 2.28 6.63
N LEU A 30 -3.20 1.88 5.71
CA LEU A 30 -2.47 0.62 5.82
C LEU A 30 -1.51 0.69 7.01
N GLY A 31 -1.42 -0.41 7.73
CA GLY A 31 -0.44 -0.61 8.78
C GLY A 31 0.72 -1.48 8.31
N VAL A 32 1.79 -1.51 9.12
CA VAL A 32 2.95 -2.40 8.94
C VAL A 32 2.52 -3.86 8.81
N ARG A 33 1.46 -4.26 9.53
CA ARG A 33 0.92 -5.63 9.47
C ARG A 33 0.39 -5.99 8.08
N ASP A 34 -0.37 -5.09 7.45
CA ASP A 34 -0.93 -5.33 6.13
C ASP A 34 0.19 -5.53 5.08
N ILE A 35 1.32 -4.83 5.25
CA ILE A 35 2.51 -5.00 4.39
C ILE A 35 3.24 -6.30 4.72
N SER A 36 3.40 -6.62 6.01
CA SER A 36 4.06 -7.86 6.45
C SER A 36 3.33 -9.10 5.93
N ASP A 37 2.00 -9.12 6.05
CA ASP A 37 1.18 -10.25 5.61
C ASP A 37 1.36 -10.52 4.10
N VAL A 38 1.57 -9.47 3.29
CA VAL A 38 1.93 -9.63 1.86
C VAL A 38 3.37 -10.13 1.69
N CYS A 39 4.32 -9.57 2.43
CA CYS A 39 5.73 -9.93 2.33
C CYS A 39 6.03 -11.36 2.82
N GLU A 40 5.14 -11.96 3.62
CA GLU A 40 5.23 -13.38 4.03
C GLU A 40 4.99 -14.35 2.85
N HIS A 41 4.25 -13.90 1.83
CA HIS A 41 3.86 -14.72 0.68
C HIS A 41 4.47 -14.26 -0.64
N HIS A 42 5.05 -13.06 -0.68
CA HIS A 42 5.59 -12.43 -1.89
C HIS A 42 7.00 -11.90 -1.67
N THR A 43 7.90 -12.20 -2.61
CA THR A 43 9.25 -11.65 -2.61
C THR A 43 9.23 -10.12 -2.74
N HIS A 44 10.07 -9.46 -1.95
CA HIS A 44 10.33 -8.03 -2.05
C HIS A 44 11.82 -7.79 -2.35
N TYR A 45 12.10 -6.83 -3.25
CA TYR A 45 13.47 -6.53 -3.67
C TYR A 45 14.11 -5.38 -2.90
N LEU A 46 13.30 -4.48 -2.34
CA LEU A 46 13.79 -3.40 -1.50
C LEU A 46 14.08 -3.91 -0.08
N PRO A 47 15.01 -3.27 0.66
CA PRO A 47 15.08 -3.43 2.11
C PRO A 47 13.72 -3.14 2.74
N ARG A 48 13.34 -3.92 3.76
CA ARG A 48 11.99 -3.85 4.36
C ARG A 48 11.58 -2.44 4.79
N TRP A 49 12.49 -1.68 5.40
CA TRP A 49 12.23 -0.30 5.84
C TRP A 49 11.88 0.63 4.67
N LEU A 50 12.58 0.50 3.53
CA LEU A 50 12.38 1.35 2.36
C LEU A 50 11.10 0.95 1.62
N LEU A 51 10.79 -0.35 1.59
CA LEU A 51 9.52 -0.82 1.07
C LEU A 51 8.34 -0.26 1.87
N ASP A 52 8.40 -0.33 3.20
CA ASP A 52 7.36 0.21 4.08
C ASP A 52 7.15 1.71 3.80
N ASP A 53 8.23 2.50 3.73
CA ASP A 53 8.17 3.93 3.41
C ASP A 53 7.53 4.21 2.04
N VAL A 54 7.90 3.45 1.00
CA VAL A 54 7.30 3.58 -0.34
C VAL A 54 5.80 3.24 -0.31
N VAL A 55 5.43 2.16 0.37
CA VAL A 55 4.03 1.72 0.45
C VAL A 55 3.18 2.74 1.22
N PHE A 56 3.70 3.30 2.32
CA PHE A 56 3.01 4.36 3.06
C PHE A 56 2.88 5.65 2.25
N ALA A 57 3.91 6.05 1.51
CA ALA A 57 3.82 7.22 0.64
C ALA A 57 2.77 7.04 -0.48
N LEU A 58 2.69 5.83 -1.08
CA LEU A 58 1.64 5.50 -2.05
C LEU A 58 0.25 5.46 -1.40
N ASP A 59 0.15 4.97 -0.17
CA ASP A 59 -1.08 4.97 0.62
C ASP A 59 -1.61 6.39 0.84
N ASP A 60 -0.76 7.30 1.30
CA ASP A 60 -1.12 8.69 1.56
C ASP A 60 -1.69 9.38 0.31
N ILE A 61 -1.04 9.19 -0.85
CA ILE A 61 -1.52 9.75 -2.13
C ILE A 61 -2.89 9.18 -2.51
N TRP A 62 -3.08 7.88 -2.30
CA TRP A 62 -4.34 7.22 -2.60
C TRP A 62 -5.46 7.65 -1.64
N LEU A 63 -5.18 7.73 -0.34
CA LEU A 63 -6.12 8.17 0.70
C LEU A 63 -6.57 9.61 0.49
N ASP A 64 -5.64 10.50 0.16
CA ASP A 64 -5.96 11.89 -0.18
C ASP A 64 -6.94 11.95 -1.35
N SER A 65 -6.70 11.14 -2.39
CA SER A 65 -7.58 11.04 -3.56
C SER A 65 -8.94 10.44 -3.23
N PHE A 66 -9.00 9.39 -2.40
CA PHE A 66 -10.23 8.68 -2.05
C PHE A 66 -11.12 9.51 -1.12
N ASN A 67 -10.54 10.05 -0.05
CA ASN A 67 -11.30 10.81 0.96
C ASN A 67 -11.76 12.17 0.42
N LYS A 68 -11.04 12.80 -0.51
CA LYS A 68 -11.53 13.99 -1.23
C LYS A 68 -12.77 13.67 -2.08
N LYS A 69 -12.84 12.49 -2.71
CA LYS A 69 -14.01 12.04 -3.47
C LYS A 69 -15.18 11.70 -2.56
N SER A 70 -14.93 11.08 -1.41
CA SER A 70 -15.98 10.72 -0.46
C SER A 70 -16.69 11.91 0.20
N LYS A 71 -16.09 13.10 0.18
CA LYS A 71 -16.69 14.34 0.71
C LYS A 71 -17.56 15.10 -0.31
N ARG A 72 -17.63 14.63 -1.56
CA ARG A 72 -18.47 15.18 -2.63
C ARG A 72 -19.76 14.38 -2.76
#